data_AF-A0A0W8FFI7-F1
#
_entry.id   AF-A0A0W8FFI7-F1
#
_cell.length_a   1.000
_cell.length_b   1.000
_cell.length_c   1.000
_cell.angle_alpha   90.00
_cell.angle_beta   90.00
_cell.angle_gamma   90.00
#
_symmetry.space_group_name_H-M   'P 1'
#
loop_
_entity.id
_entity.type
_entity.pdbx_description
1 polymer ?
#
loop_
_entity_poly.entity_id
_entity_poly.type
_entity_poly.pdbx_seq_one_letter_code
_entity_poly.pdbx_strand_id
1 'polypeptide(L)'
;MDGSRNQNSKQVGVRLPGHLYRWLREKVERGEYANMAQSVVGELTRARALEERREEERRRTAVTYEIDDELQDDPLIMLINERVEEIRRDLREEVRRWRNR
;
A
#
# COMPACT_ATOMS: atom_id res chain seq x y z
N MET A 1 50.51 -2.54 -0.93
CA MET A 1 49.09 -2.12 -0.84
C MET A 1 48.27 -3.23 -1.45
N ASP A 2 47.65 -4.10 -0.65
CA ASP A 2 46.57 -4.93 -1.17
C ASP A 2 45.62 -5.31 -0.02
N GLY A 3 44.60 -4.47 0.15
CA GLY A 3 43.53 -4.71 1.11
C GLY A 3 42.52 -5.65 0.51
N SER A 4 42.71 -6.96 0.70
CA SER A 4 41.67 -7.96 0.46
C SER A 4 40.47 -7.62 1.34
N ARG A 5 39.49 -6.90 0.76
CA ARG A 5 38.17 -6.70 1.36
C ARG A 5 37.53 -8.07 1.43
N ASN A 6 37.61 -8.65 2.62
CA ASN A 6 36.92 -9.86 3.02
C ASN A 6 35.40 -9.61 2.86
N GLN A 7 34.87 -9.92 1.67
CA GLN A 7 33.43 -9.90 1.42
C GLN A 7 32.84 -11.07 2.19
N ASN A 8 32.47 -10.80 3.44
CA ASN A 8 31.83 -11.75 4.32
C ASN A 8 30.45 -12.09 3.75
N SER A 9 30.42 -13.06 2.83
CA SER A 9 29.21 -13.60 2.20
C SER A 9 28.46 -14.42 3.24
N LYS A 10 27.71 -13.74 4.10
CA LYS A 10 26.75 -14.37 5.00
C LYS A 10 25.72 -15.13 4.16
N GLN A 11 25.95 -16.43 3.97
CA GLN A 11 25.06 -17.30 3.22
C GLN A 11 23.79 -17.48 4.05
N VAL A 12 22.69 -16.87 3.61
CA VAL A 12 21.38 -17.01 4.25
C VAL A 12 20.60 -18.04 3.44
N GLY A 13 20.42 -19.24 4.01
CA GLY A 13 19.56 -20.27 3.45
C GLY A 13 18.10 -19.98 3.75
N VAL A 14 17.28 -19.81 2.70
CA VAL A 14 15.83 -19.62 2.86
C VAL A 14 15.09 -20.69 2.07
N ARG A 15 14.10 -21.33 2.70
CA ARG A 15 13.22 -22.27 2.03
C ARG A 15 12.06 -21.50 1.40
N LEU A 16 12.09 -21.37 0.08
CA LEU A 16 11.03 -20.70 -0.68
C LEU A 16 9.85 -21.65 -0.95
N PRO A 17 8.61 -21.22 -0.70
CA PRO A 17 7.43 -21.85 -1.27
C PRO A 17 7.56 -22.04 -2.79
N GLY A 18 7.07 -23.18 -3.31
CA GLY A 18 7.33 -23.58 -4.70
C GLY A 18 6.78 -22.60 -5.77
N HIS A 19 5.71 -21.87 -5.47
CA HIS A 19 5.18 -20.84 -6.37
C HIS A 19 6.08 -19.60 -6.41
N LEU A 20 6.63 -19.16 -5.27
CA LEU A 20 7.57 -18.03 -5.22
C LEU A 20 8.87 -18.37 -5.96
N TYR A 21 9.36 -19.60 -5.81
CA TYR A 21 10.53 -20.05 -6.54
C TYR A 21 10.32 -20.02 -8.06
N ARG A 22 9.19 -20.54 -8.55
CA ARG A 22 8.85 -20.52 -9.98
C ARG A 22 8.76 -19.09 -10.52
N TRP A 23 8.09 -18.21 -9.79
CA TRP A 23 7.94 -16.81 -10.17
C TRP A 23 9.28 -16.05 -10.21
N LEU A 24 10.15 -16.24 -9.20
CA LEU A 24 11.48 -15.65 -9.18
C LEU A 24 12.37 -16.20 -10.30
N ARG A 25 12.28 -17.50 -10.57
CA ARG A 25 13.00 -18.14 -11.67
C ARG A 25 12.58 -17.57 -13.02
N GLU A 26 11.28 -17.40 -13.24
CA GLU A 26 10.76 -16.81 -14.48
C GLU A 26 11.31 -15.40 -14.71
N LYS A 27 11.46 -14.60 -13.65
CA LYS A 27 12.09 -13.26 -13.75
C LYS A 27 13.56 -13.31 -14.15
N VAL A 28 14.31 -14.29 -13.63
CA VAL A 28 15.71 -14.53 -14.06
C VAL A 28 15.74 -14.98 -15.52
N GLU A 29 14.86 -15.90 -15.93
CA GLU A 29 14.76 -16.37 -17.31
C GLU A 29 14.38 -15.26 -18.30
N ARG A 30 13.58 -14.29 -17.85
CA ARG A 30 13.26 -13.06 -18.60
C ARG A 30 14.40 -12.03 -18.64
N GLY A 31 15.50 -12.27 -17.93
CA GLY A 31 16.62 -11.35 -17.85
C GLY A 31 16.39 -10.14 -16.95
N GLU A 32 15.35 -10.13 -16.11
CA GLU A 32 15.13 -9.04 -15.13
C GLU A 32 16.22 -9.02 -14.05
N TYR A 33 16.86 -10.17 -13.80
CA TYR A 33 17.93 -10.36 -12.83
C TYR A 33 18.97 -11.34 -13.37
N ALA A 34 20.26 -11.14 -13.02
CA ALA A 34 21.32 -12.01 -13.52
C ALA A 34 21.34 -13.39 -12.82
N ASN A 35 20.78 -13.50 -11.62
CA ASN A 35 20.66 -14.77 -10.90
C ASN A 35 19.54 -14.76 -9.85
N MET A 36 19.26 -15.94 -9.28
CA MET A 36 18.23 -16.13 -8.26
C MET A 36 18.47 -15.29 -7.00
N ALA A 37 19.71 -15.15 -6.53
CA ALA A 37 19.99 -14.38 -5.32
C ALA A 37 19.64 -12.89 -5.52
N GLN A 38 20.00 -12.32 -6.68
CA GLN A 38 19.61 -10.97 -7.05
C GLN A 38 18.10 -10.82 -7.20
N SER A 39 17.40 -11.82 -7.76
CA SER A 39 15.94 -11.77 -7.85
C SER A 39 15.28 -11.75 -6.46
N VAL A 40 15.75 -12.57 -5.51
CA VAL A 40 15.23 -12.61 -4.14
C VAL A 40 15.45 -11.25 -3.46
N VAL A 41 16.69 -10.76 -3.47
CA VAL A 41 17.04 -9.49 -2.83
C VAL A 41 16.30 -8.33 -3.48
N GLY A 42 16.24 -8.29 -4.82
CA GLY A 42 15.57 -7.26 -5.58
C GLY A 42 14.08 -7.21 -5.29
N GLU A 43 13.38 -8.35 -5.33
CA GLU A 43 11.94 -8.39 -5.04
C GLU A 43 11.61 -8.07 -3.59
N LEU A 44 12.40 -8.57 -2.62
CA LEU A 44 12.21 -8.21 -1.21
C LEU A 44 12.43 -6.71 -0.96
N THR A 45 13.42 -6.12 -1.63
CA THR A 45 13.68 -4.67 -1.54
C THR A 45 12.53 -3.87 -2.13
N ARG A 46 12.02 -4.28 -3.31
CA ARG A 46 10.85 -3.67 -3.94
C ARG A 46 9.60 -3.78 -3.07
N ALA A 47 9.35 -4.95 -2.50
CA ALA A 47 8.22 -5.18 -1.60
C ALA A 47 8.29 -4.26 -0.37
N ARG A 48 9.47 -4.14 0.25
CA ARG A 48 9.69 -3.25 1.39
C ARG A 48 9.45 -1.78 1.05
N ALA A 49 9.97 -1.31 -0.09
CA ALA A 49 9.76 0.07 -0.53
C ALA A 49 8.27 0.39 -0.78
N LEU A 50 7.51 -0.57 -1.33
CA LEU A 50 6.06 -0.43 -1.49
C LEU A 50 5.32 -0.41 -0.16
N GLU A 51 5.76 -1.21 0.81
CA GLU A 51 5.18 -1.22 2.16
C GLU A 51 5.45 0.10 2.89
N GLU A 52 6.68 0.61 2.84
CA GLU A 52 7.06 1.89 3.41
C GLU A 52 6.25 3.05 2.79
N ARG A 53 6.09 3.06 1.46
CA ARG A 53 5.25 4.05 0.79
C ARG A 53 3.79 3.96 1.24
N ARG A 54 3.23 2.76 1.35
CA ARG A 54 1.86 2.56 1.86
C ARG A 54 1.71 2.96 3.32
N GLU A 55 2.76 2.81 4.11
CA GLU A 55 2.76 3.26 5.50
C GLU A 55 2.83 4.78 5.58
N GLU A 56 3.65 5.42 4.75
CA GLU A 56 3.69 6.88 4.62
C GLU A 56 2.35 7.45 4.13
N GLU A 57 1.74 6.85 3.11
CA GLU A 57 0.40 7.19 2.63
C GLU A 57 -0.62 7.06 3.78
N ARG A 58 -0.60 5.94 4.52
CA ARG A 58 -1.46 5.76 5.70
C ARG A 58 -1.22 6.81 6.77
N ARG A 59 0.03 7.19 7.04
CA ARG A 59 0.35 8.26 8.01
C ARG A 59 -0.14 9.61 7.54
N ARG A 60 0.04 9.96 6.25
CA ARG A 60 -0.49 11.22 5.69
C ARG A 60 -2.01 11.25 5.76
N THR A 61 -2.67 10.15 5.41
CA THR A 61 -4.12 10.03 5.52
C THR A 61 -4.59 10.10 6.98
N ALA A 62 -3.91 9.44 7.91
CA ALA A 62 -4.22 9.52 9.34
C ALA A 62 -4.06 10.95 9.87
N VAL A 63 -2.99 11.66 9.50
CA VAL A 63 -2.80 13.07 9.82
C VAL A 63 -3.90 13.94 9.19
N THR A 64 -4.36 13.62 7.98
CA THR A 64 -5.48 14.35 7.34
C THR A 64 -6.79 14.16 8.10
N TYR A 65 -7.04 12.99 8.68
CA TYR A 65 -8.21 12.74 9.53
C TYR A 65 -8.06 13.30 10.96
N GLU A 66 -6.83 13.40 11.50
CA GLU A 66 -6.58 14.06 12.79
C GLU A 66 -6.69 15.59 12.68
N ILE A 67 -6.36 16.19 11.53
CA ILE A 67 -6.62 17.62 11.25
C ILE A 67 -8.13 17.89 11.10
N ASP A 68 -8.95 16.86 10.81
CA ASP A 68 -10.40 16.96 10.67
C ASP A 68 -11.10 17.36 12.00
N ASP A 69 -10.48 17.11 13.16
CA ASP A 69 -10.99 17.58 14.46
C ASP A 69 -10.79 19.10 14.65
N GLU A 70 -9.80 19.74 14.00
CA GLU A 70 -9.65 21.20 13.99
C GLU A 70 -10.48 21.87 12.88
N LEU A 71 -10.85 21.10 11.85
CA LEU A 71 -11.67 21.51 10.70
C LEU A 71 -13.17 21.24 10.91
N GLN A 72 -13.57 20.59 12.02
CA GLN A 72 -14.97 20.33 12.37
C GLN A 72 -15.81 21.63 12.47
N ASP A 73 -15.16 22.74 12.81
CA ASP A 73 -15.75 24.08 12.86
C ASP A 73 -15.56 24.90 11.56
N ASP A 74 -15.00 24.32 10.50
CA ASP A 74 -14.90 25.00 9.21
C ASP A 74 -16.30 25.19 8.60
N PRO A 75 -16.74 26.44 8.33
CA PRO A 75 -18.08 26.73 7.82
C PRO A 75 -18.41 26.01 6.50
N LEU A 76 -17.40 25.75 5.66
CA LEU A 76 -17.59 25.05 4.40
C LEU A 76 -17.82 23.55 4.62
N ILE A 77 -17.12 22.94 5.58
CA ILE A 77 -17.30 21.53 5.93
C ILE A 77 -18.66 21.31 6.58
N MET A 78 -19.11 22.21 7.45
CA MET A 78 -20.47 22.17 8.00
C MET A 78 -21.53 22.22 6.90
N LEU A 79 -21.39 23.13 5.92
CA LEU A 79 -22.32 23.28 4.80
C LEU A 79 -22.35 22.04 3.89
N ILE A 80 -21.17 21.47 3.60
CA ILE A 80 -21.06 20.24 2.81
C ILE A 80 -21.74 19.08 3.54
N ASN A 81 -21.49 18.93 4.84
CA ASN A 81 -22.08 17.88 5.65
C ASN A 81 -23.60 18.00 5.74
N GLU A 82 -24.13 19.22 5.94
CA GLU A 82 -25.57 19.48 5.89
C GLU A 82 -26.17 19.04 4.55
N ARG A 83 -25.54 19.43 3.44
CA ARG A 83 -26.01 19.08 2.10
C ARG A 83 -25.96 17.58 1.84
N VAL A 84 -24.92 16.90 2.31
CA VAL A 84 -24.80 15.43 2.20
C VAL A 84 -25.89 14.72 2.98
N GLU A 85 -26.24 15.20 4.19
CA GLU A 85 -27.31 14.61 4.99
C GLU A 85 -28.70 14.83 4.39
N GLU A 86 -28.93 15.98 3.74
CA GLU A 86 -30.15 16.24 2.97
C GLU A 86 -30.28 15.24 1.81
N ILE A 87 -29.22 15.08 1.00
CA ILE A 87 -29.19 14.11 -0.11
C ILE A 87 -29.44 12.68 0.40
N ARG A 88 -28.80 12.29 1.51
CA ARG A 88 -29.00 10.97 2.13
C ARG A 88 -30.43 10.76 2.61
N ARG A 89 -31.13 11.81 3.03
CA ARG A 89 -32.54 11.74 3.43
C ARG A 89 -33.44 11.53 2.21
N ASP A 90 -33.26 12.34 1.19
CA ASP A 90 -34.04 12.27 -0.05
C ASP A 90 -33.90 10.91 -0.72
N LEU A 91 -32.68 10.38 -0.81
CA LEU A 91 -32.43 9.04 -1.33
C LEU A 91 -33.10 7.95 -0.49
N ARG A 92 -33.09 8.05 0.84
CA ARG A 92 -33.77 7.08 1.71
C ARG A 92 -35.29 7.13 1.52
N GLU A 93 -35.86 8.31 1.34
CA GLU A 93 -37.28 8.47 1.06
C GLU A 93 -37.65 7.92 -0.31
N GLU A 94 -36.85 8.21 -1.33
CA GLU A 94 -37.03 7.67 -2.68
C GLU A 94 -37.01 6.13 -2.64
N VAL A 95 -35.98 5.52 -2.03
CA VAL A 95 -35.88 4.06 -1.88
C VAL A 95 -37.10 3.49 -1.13
N ARG A 96 -37.60 4.16 -0.09
CA ARG A 96 -38.84 3.75 0.60
C ARG A 96 -40.06 3.81 -0.31
N ARG A 97 -40.18 4.84 -1.15
CA ARG A 97 -41.27 4.97 -2.13
C ARG A 97 -41.24 3.86 -3.17
N TRP A 98 -40.05 3.46 -3.64
CA TRP A 98 -39.88 2.33 -4.55
C TRP A 98 -40.21 0.98 -3.90
N ARG A 99 -39.96 0.84 -2.59
CA ARG A 99 -40.21 -0.42 -1.87
C ARG A 99 -41.67 -0.63 -1.45
N ASN A 100 -42.46 0.44 -1.37
CA ASN A 100 -43.87 0.42 -0.97
C ASN A 100 -44.83 0.53 -2.16
N ARG A 101 -44.32 0.43 -3.39
CA ARG A 101 -45.08 0.37 -4.63
C ARG A 101 -45.03 -1.06 -5.17
#